data_AF-A0A1Q7E3H7-F1
#
_entry.id   AF-A0A1Q7E3H7-F1
#
_cell.length_a   1.000
_cell.length_b   1.000
_cell.length_c   1.000
_cell.angle_alpha   90.00
_cell.angle_beta   90.00
_cell.angle_gamma   90.00
#
_symmetry.space_group_name_H-M   'P 1'
#
loop_
_entity.id
_entity.type
_entity.pdbx_description
1 polymer ?
#
loop_
_entity_poly.entity_id
_entity_poly.type
_entity_poly.pdbx_seq_one_letter_code
_entity_poly.pdbx_strand_id
1 'polypeptide(L)'
;MKGMQWGRLQVDVNCRLRRGAWYRVKEVASLNAVLDVNRQLLAVPHYLIQVISAPPRRWSVVPRPQNARVLPHDWGATYGVCPSCRERAALRGRPRTMECRRCRGQFEIAWDEAYLAD
;
A
#
# COMPACT_ATOMS: atom_id res chain seq x y z
N MET A 1 -25.85 4.62 2.51
CA MET A 1 -24.84 4.64 1.42
C MET A 1 -23.59 3.94 1.94
N LYS A 2 -23.12 2.86 1.32
CA LYS A 2 -21.81 2.31 1.69
C LYS A 2 -20.75 3.36 1.33
N GLY A 3 -20.05 3.88 2.34
CA GLY A 3 -18.92 4.78 2.13
C GLY A 3 -17.86 4.12 1.25
N MET A 4 -17.05 4.93 0.59
CA MET A 4 -15.90 4.42 -0.17
C MET A 4 -14.96 3.70 0.81
N GLN A 5 -14.45 2.53 0.43
CA GLN A 5 -13.56 1.71 1.26
C GLN A 5 -12.25 1.43 0.53
N TRP A 6 -11.19 1.22 1.30
CA TRP A 6 -9.85 0.93 0.78
C TRP A 6 -9.25 -0.29 1.47
N GLY A 7 -8.63 -1.16 0.68
CA GLY A 7 -7.99 -2.39 1.10
C GLY A 7 -6.47 -2.33 0.91
N ARG A 8 -5.70 -2.77 1.90
CA ARG A 8 -4.24 -2.95 1.79
C ARG A 8 -3.84 -4.29 2.41
N LEU A 9 -3.02 -5.04 1.70
CA LEU A 9 -2.47 -6.32 2.12
C LEU A 9 -1.77 -6.20 3.49
N GLN A 10 -2.03 -7.12 4.42
CA GLN A 10 -1.46 -7.15 5.78
C GLN A 10 -0.50 -8.31 6.02
N VAL A 11 -0.34 -9.20 5.04
CA VAL A 11 0.55 -10.36 5.13
C VAL A 11 1.50 -10.41 3.94
N ASP A 12 2.68 -10.99 4.12
CA ASP A 12 3.68 -11.10 3.06
C ASP A 12 3.37 -12.27 2.09
N VAL A 13 2.34 -12.10 1.25
CA VAL A 13 1.94 -13.10 0.25
C VAL A 13 1.91 -12.52 -1.16
N ASN A 14 2.30 -13.33 -2.14
CA ASN A 14 2.25 -12.95 -3.55
C ASN A 14 0.86 -13.22 -4.14
N CYS A 15 -0.07 -12.27 -3.98
CA CYS A 15 -1.45 -12.36 -4.48
C CYS A 15 -1.79 -11.27 -5.51
N ARG A 16 -0.81 -10.86 -6.35
CA ARG A 16 -0.91 -9.77 -7.34
C ARG A 16 -1.13 -8.35 -6.77
N LEU A 17 -1.36 -8.21 -5.47
CA LEU A 17 -1.37 -6.92 -4.79
C LEU A 17 0.06 -6.43 -4.55
N ARG A 18 0.25 -5.12 -4.70
CA ARG A 18 1.50 -4.45 -4.32
C ARG A 18 1.50 -4.27 -2.80
N ARG A 19 2.52 -4.78 -2.12
CA ARG A 19 2.79 -4.48 -0.69
C ARG A 19 2.79 -2.97 -0.45
N GLY A 20 2.11 -2.53 0.60
CA GLY A 20 1.96 -1.13 0.99
C GLY A 20 0.94 -0.32 0.18
N ALA A 21 0.38 -0.85 -0.92
CA ALA A 21 -0.57 -0.12 -1.75
C ALA A 21 -2.01 -0.28 -1.24
N TRP A 22 -2.74 0.84 -1.24
CA TRP A 22 -4.17 0.87 -1.00
C TRP A 22 -4.95 0.77 -2.31
N TYR A 23 -5.98 -0.07 -2.34
CA TYR A 23 -6.86 -0.29 -3.48
C TYR A 23 -8.30 0.00 -3.11
N ARG A 24 -9.09 0.52 -4.04
CA ARG A 24 -10.51 0.74 -3.79
C ARG A 24 -11.22 -0.61 -3.65
N VAL A 25 -11.96 -0.79 -2.56
CA VAL A 25 -12.83 -1.94 -2.37
C VAL A 25 -14.14 -1.68 -3.11
N LYS A 26 -14.55 -2.64 -3.95
CA LYS A 26 -15.83 -2.62 -4.66
C LYS A 26 -16.89 -3.40 -3.88
N GLU A 27 -16.47 -4.50 -3.27
CA GLU A 27 -17.34 -5.40 -2.53
C GLU A 27 -16.55 -6.09 -1.41
N VAL A 28 -17.22 -6.34 -0.28
CA VAL A 28 -16.74 -7.24 0.77
C VAL A 28 -17.84 -8.29 0.97
N ALA A 29 -17.49 -9.54 0.71
CA ALA A 29 -18.33 -10.72 0.90
C ALA A 29 -17.76 -11.60 2.02
N SER A 30 -18.49 -12.67 2.37
CA SER A 30 -18.20 -13.52 3.52
C SER A 30 -16.79 -14.12 3.54
N LEU A 31 -16.16 -14.36 2.39
CA LEU A 31 -14.81 -14.95 2.30
C LEU A 31 -13.81 -14.05 1.54
N ASN A 32 -14.30 -13.20 0.65
CA ASN A 32 -13.47 -12.43 -0.26
C ASN A 32 -13.82 -10.94 -0.23
N ALA A 33 -12.82 -10.11 -0.50
CA ALA A 33 -12.99 -8.72 -0.89
C ALA A 33 -12.63 -8.56 -2.37
N VAL A 34 -13.42 -7.77 -3.09
CA VAL A 34 -13.16 -7.43 -4.50
C VAL A 34 -12.50 -6.06 -4.55
N LEU A 35 -11.25 -6.02 -5.02
CA LEU A 35 -10.43 -4.83 -5.12
C LEU A 35 -10.31 -4.36 -6.57
N ASP A 36 -10.33 -3.05 -6.78
CA ASP A 36 -9.98 -2.42 -8.06
C ASP A 36 -8.47 -2.23 -8.17
N VAL A 37 -7.82 -3.13 -8.91
CA VAL A 37 -6.38 -3.19 -9.12
C VAL A 37 -6.11 -2.77 -10.56
N ASN A 38 -5.82 -1.48 -10.78
CA ASN A 38 -5.53 -0.94 -12.11
C ASN A 38 -6.68 -1.17 -13.12
N ARG A 39 -7.92 -0.88 -12.72
CA ARG A 39 -9.14 -1.10 -13.53
C ARG A 39 -9.48 -2.58 -13.75
N GLN A 40 -8.81 -3.50 -13.08
CA GLN A 40 -9.16 -4.91 -13.04
C GLN A 40 -9.70 -5.28 -11.67
N LEU A 41 -10.78 -6.07 -11.64
CA LEU A 41 -11.33 -6.58 -10.39
C LEU A 41 -10.52 -7.80 -9.95
N LEU A 42 -10.03 -7.75 -8.71
CA LEU A 42 -9.29 -8.85 -8.09
C LEU A 42 -10.00 -9.26 -6.81
N ALA A 43 -10.48 -10.50 -6.77
CA ALA A 43 -10.94 -11.12 -5.55
C ALA A 43 -9.73 -11.58 -4.73
N VAL A 44 -9.67 -11.18 -3.46
CA VAL A 44 -8.69 -11.66 -2.49
C VAL A 44 -9.42 -12.11 -1.23
N PRO A 45 -8.95 -13.15 -0.53
CA PRO A 45 -9.50 -13.49 0.77
C PRO A 45 -9.46 -12.28 1.71
N HIS A 46 -10.60 -11.94 2.32
CA HIS A 46 -10.70 -10.68 3.05
C HIS A 46 -9.71 -10.62 4.23
N TYR A 47 -9.35 -11.78 4.79
CA TYR A 47 -8.47 -11.88 5.96
C TYR A 47 -7.01 -11.51 5.65
N LEU A 48 -6.66 -11.43 4.36
CA LEU A 48 -5.33 -10.99 3.94
C LEU A 48 -5.19 -9.46 3.92
N ILE A 49 -6.29 -8.71 3.99
CA ILE A 49 -6.29 -7.25 3.81
C ILE A 49 -6.90 -6.53 5.02
N GLN A 50 -6.34 -5.36 5.32
CA GLN A 50 -6.98 -4.37 6.17
C GLN A 50 -7.93 -3.55 5.32
N VAL A 51 -9.13 -3.26 5.84
CA VAL A 51 -10.11 -2.38 5.20
C VAL A 51 -10.31 -1.13 6.05
N ILE A 52 -10.21 0.04 5.42
CA ILE A 52 -10.52 1.34 6.04
C ILE A 52 -11.64 2.05 5.29
N SER A 53 -12.40 2.91 5.97
CA SER A 53 -13.54 3.66 5.43
C SER A 53 -13.22 5.12 5.07
N ALA A 54 -11.99 5.57 5.30
CA ALA A 54 -11.50 6.89 4.91
C ALA A 54 -10.35 6.76 3.90
N PRO A 55 -10.20 7.73 2.97
CA PRO A 55 -9.09 7.69 2.03
C PRO A 55 -7.75 7.59 2.76
N PRO A 56 -6.83 6.71 2.33
CA PRO A 56 -5.50 6.66 2.90
C PRO A 56 -4.79 7.99 2.65
N ARG A 57 -4.11 8.51 3.67
CA ARG A 57 -3.44 9.83 3.62
C ARG A 57 -1.96 9.78 4.00
N ARG A 58 -1.41 8.59 4.26
CA ARG A 58 -0.03 8.40 4.69
C ARG A 58 0.69 7.42 3.76
N TRP A 59 1.94 7.69 3.45
CA TRP A 59 2.82 6.74 2.77
C TRP A 59 2.99 5.50 3.63
N SER A 60 2.75 4.32 3.05
CA SER A 60 3.11 3.06 3.69
C SER A 60 4.64 2.91 3.63
N VAL A 61 5.28 2.64 4.76
CA VAL A 61 6.70 2.25 4.82
C VAL A 61 6.76 0.73 4.68
N VAL A 62 7.43 0.24 3.64
CA VAL A 62 7.44 -1.19 3.31
C VAL A 62 8.87 -1.72 3.44
N PRO A 63 9.11 -2.80 4.19
CA PRO A 63 10.42 -3.45 4.22
C PRO A 63 10.75 -4.02 2.85
N ARG A 64 12.03 -3.95 2.49
CA ARG A 64 12.53 -4.49 1.23
C ARG A 64 12.45 -6.02 1.30
N PRO A 65 11.70 -6.67 0.39
CA PRO A 65 11.67 -8.14 0.32
C PRO A 65 13.07 -8.67 -0.01
N GLN A 66 13.48 -9.77 0.65
CA GLN A 66 14.80 -10.39 0.40
C GLN A 66 15.01 -10.77 -1.08
N ASN A 67 13.93 -11.17 -1.76
CA ASN A 67 13.95 -11.55 -3.19
C ASN A 67 13.54 -10.41 -4.15
N ALA A 68 13.74 -9.15 -3.76
CA ALA A 68 13.34 -8.00 -4.58
C ALA A 68 14.26 -7.79 -5.80
N ARG A 69 14.07 -8.57 -6.87
CA ARG A 69 14.75 -8.39 -8.17
C ARG A 69 14.45 -7.04 -8.87
N VAL A 70 13.50 -6.26 -8.36
CA VAL A 70 12.89 -5.11 -9.09
C VAL A 70 13.08 -3.75 -8.38
N LEU A 71 13.71 -3.71 -7.21
CA LEU A 71 13.92 -2.44 -6.49
C LEU A 71 15.35 -1.92 -6.69
N PRO A 72 15.54 -0.62 -7.01
CA PRO A 72 16.86 -0.02 -7.11
C PRO A 72 17.69 -0.27 -5.84
N HIS A 73 19.00 -0.54 -6.01
CA HIS A 73 19.89 -0.87 -4.89
C HIS A 73 20.09 0.31 -3.93
N ASP A 74 19.97 1.55 -4.41
CA ASP A 74 20.16 2.79 -3.67
C ASP A 74 19.00 3.15 -2.71
N TRP A 75 17.89 2.41 -2.72
CA TRP A 75 16.70 2.73 -1.90
C TRP A 75 16.80 2.28 -0.44
N GLY A 76 17.84 1.53 -0.05
CA GLY A 76 18.04 1.04 1.31
C GLY A 76 17.09 -0.09 1.70
N ALA A 77 16.87 -0.25 3.02
CA ALA A 77 16.13 -1.36 3.62
C ALA A 77 14.60 -1.22 3.56
N THR A 78 14.08 -0.02 3.33
CA THR A 78 12.64 0.26 3.25
C THR A 78 12.33 1.21 2.10
N TYR A 79 11.12 1.13 1.56
CA TYR A 79 10.63 2.07 0.55
C TYR A 79 9.22 2.55 0.87
N GLY A 80 8.85 3.70 0.32
CA GLY A 80 7.52 4.29 0.48
C GLY A 80 6.58 3.86 -0.63
N VAL A 81 5.29 3.68 -0.31
CA VAL A 81 4.21 3.54 -1.29
C VAL A 81 3.20 4.66 -1.14
N CYS A 82 2.98 5.40 -2.22
CA CYS A 82 2.10 6.56 -2.22
C CYS A 82 0.65 6.15 -1.92
N PRO A 83 -0.03 6.81 -0.95
CA PRO A 83 -1.40 6.45 -0.59
C PRO A 83 -2.41 6.72 -1.72
N SER A 84 -2.11 7.70 -2.59
CA SER A 84 -3.01 8.13 -3.65
C SER A 84 -2.84 7.29 -4.94
N CYS A 85 -1.62 7.21 -5.46
CA CYS A 85 -1.38 6.61 -6.79
C CYS A 85 -0.62 5.28 -6.77
N ARG A 86 -0.17 4.83 -5.59
CA ARG A 86 0.54 3.55 -5.36
C ARG A 86 1.96 3.52 -5.97
N GLU A 87 2.48 4.68 -6.35
CA GLU A 87 3.87 4.83 -6.80
C GLU A 87 4.84 4.48 -5.69
N ARG A 88 5.95 3.82 -6.03
CA ARG A 88 7.00 3.52 -5.06
C ARG A 88 8.05 4.62 -5.09
N ALA A 89 8.61 4.96 -3.93
CA ALA A 89 9.68 5.93 -3.82
C ALA A 89 10.71 5.53 -2.77
N ALA A 90 11.96 5.93 -2.97
CA ALA A 90 12.98 5.85 -1.93
C ALA A 90 12.59 6.71 -0.73
N LEU A 91 12.84 6.20 0.48
CA LEU A 91 12.72 6.98 1.70
C LEU A 91 14.13 7.45 2.10
N ARG A 92 14.43 8.73 1.85
CA ARG A 92 15.75 9.32 2.16
C ARG A 92 15.71 9.96 3.52
N GLY A 93 16.53 9.48 4.45
CA GLY A 93 16.47 9.91 5.86
C GLY A 93 15.15 9.48 6.51
N ARG A 94 14.59 10.34 7.36
CA ARG A 94 13.31 10.08 8.05
C ARG A 94 12.37 11.29 8.06
N PRO A 95 11.99 11.84 6.89
CA PRO A 95 11.15 13.04 6.80
C PRO A 95 9.72 12.77 7.27
N ARG A 96 9.06 13.77 7.87
CA ARG A 96 7.65 13.65 8.29
C ARG A 96 6.68 13.54 7.10
N THR A 97 6.98 14.23 6.00
CA THR A 97 6.15 14.30 4.79
C THR A 97 6.98 14.12 3.53
N MET A 98 6.36 13.66 2.44
CA MET A 98 7.01 13.49 1.14
C MET A 98 6.03 13.75 -0.01
N GLU A 99 6.48 14.44 -1.06
CA GLU A 99 5.76 14.61 -2.33
C GLU A 99 5.89 13.35 -3.20
N CYS A 100 4.78 12.90 -3.78
CA CYS A 100 4.79 11.86 -4.79
C CYS A 100 5.17 12.43 -6.16
N ARG A 101 6.30 11.98 -6.72
CA ARG A 101 6.74 12.41 -8.08
C ARG A 101 5.73 12.13 -9.20
N ARG A 102 4.83 11.16 -9.01
CA ARG A 102 3.83 10.77 -10.02
C ARG A 102 2.52 11.56 -9.92
N CYS A 103 1.92 11.65 -8.73
CA CYS A 103 0.63 12.35 -8.57
C CYS A 103 0.75 13.75 -7.96
N ARG A 104 1.97 14.20 -7.63
CA ARG A 104 2.28 15.49 -7.01
C ARG A 104 1.64 15.76 -5.66
N GLY A 105 0.93 14.79 -5.08
CA GLY A 105 0.38 14.91 -3.74
C GLY A 105 1.46 14.87 -2.67
N GLN A 106 1.33 15.73 -1.66
CA GLN A 106 2.16 15.77 -0.46
C GLN A 106 1.43 15.07 0.69
N PHE A 107 2.09 14.07 1.29
CA PHE A 107 1.48 13.22 2.32
C PHE A 107 2.47 12.95 3.45
N GLU A 108 1.96 12.67 4.66
CA GLU A 108 2.75 12.19 5.78
C GLU A 108 3.29 10.78 5.52
N ILE A 109 4.38 10.41 6.21
CA ILE A 109 4.94 9.06 6.16
C ILE A 109 4.59 8.31 7.45
N ALA A 110 4.12 7.07 7.32
CA ALA A 110 3.73 6.21 8.43
C ALA A 110 4.93 5.53 9.11
N TRP A 111 5.87 6.31 9.66
CA TRP A 111 7.05 5.79 10.36
C TRP A 111 6.75 5.06 11.67
N ASP A 112 5.58 5.33 12.23
CA ASP A 112 4.98 4.75 13.43
C ASP A 112 4.22 3.45 13.14
N GLU A 113 4.01 3.11 11.86
CA GLU A 113 3.35 1.89 11.45
C GLU A 113 4.38 0.77 11.22
N ALA A 114 4.31 -0.30 12.01
CA ALA A 114 5.12 -1.52 11.83
C ALA A 114 4.58 -2.40 10.69
N TYR A 115 4.41 -1.83 9.49
CA TYR A 115 3.82 -2.52 8.34
C TYR A 115 4.73 -3.64 7.82
N LEU A 116 4.33 -4.90 8.04
CA LEU A 116 5.11 -6.10 7.68
C LEU A 116 6.55 -6.10 8.25
N ALA A 117 6.80 -5.32 9.30
CA ALA A 117 8.05 -5.39 10.03
C ALA A 117 7.99 -6.64 10.93
N ASP A 118 8.93 -7.56 10.73
CA ASP A 118 9.11 -8.76 11.56
C ASP A 118 9.42 -8.39 13.03
#